data_AF-A7RLZ9-F1
#
_entry.id   AF-A7RLZ9-F1
#
_cell.length_a   1.000
_cell.length_b   1.000
_cell.length_c   1.000
_cell.angle_alpha   90.00
_cell.angle_beta   90.00
_cell.angle_gamma   90.00
#
_symmetry.space_group_name_H-M   'P 1'
#
loop_
_entity.id
_entity.type
_entity.pdbx_description
1 polymer ?
#
loop_
_entity_poly.entity_id
_entity_poly.type
_entity_poly.pdbx_seq_one_letter_code
_entity_poly.pdbx_strand_id
1 'polypeptide(L)' 'YAGCLETVGGNSKGKCCTFPFIYKDTLYNRCTMKDSPALWCATRLSYDTHKEWGFCK' A
#
# COMPACT_ATOMS: atom_id res chain seq x y z
N TYR A 1 11.68 16.53 6.54
CA TYR A 1 10.44 16.36 5.74
C TYR A 1 10.15 14.87 5.71
N ALA A 2 9.26 14.39 6.59
CA ALA A 2 8.89 12.98 6.62
C ALA A 2 7.91 12.72 5.45
N GLY A 3 8.47 12.53 4.25
CA GLY A 3 7.71 12.22 3.05
C GLY A 3 7.07 10.85 3.20
N CYS A 4 5.75 10.81 3.19
CA CYS A 4 5.04 9.55 3.08
C CYS A 4 5.12 9.05 1.63
N LEU A 5 5.21 7.74 1.45
CA LEU A 5 5.37 7.17 0.12
C LEU A 5 4.04 7.29 -0.63
N GLU A 6 3.93 8.28 -1.51
CA GLU A 6 2.71 8.48 -2.32
C GLU A 6 2.50 7.32 -3.29
N THR A 7 1.26 6.85 -3.37
CA THR A 7 0.91 5.80 -4.31
C THR A 7 0.64 6.36 -5.71
N VAL A 8 1.12 5.66 -6.73
CA VAL A 8 0.83 5.99 -8.12
C VAL A 8 -0.15 4.95 -8.66
N GLY A 9 -1.26 5.41 -9.26
CA GLY A 9 -2.31 4.52 -9.74
C GLY A 9 -3.10 3.80 -8.62
N GLY A 10 -3.55 2.58 -8.90
CA GLY A 10 -4.41 1.80 -8.00
C GLY A 10 -5.76 2.47 -7.72
N ASN A 11 -6.37 2.12 -6.58
CA ASN A 11 -7.65 2.70 -6.11
C ASN A 11 -7.45 3.77 -5.02
N SER A 12 -6.20 4.07 -4.67
CA SER A 12 -5.87 5.00 -3.58
C SER A 12 -5.72 6.46 -4.02
N LYS A 13 -5.83 6.76 -5.32
CA LYS A 13 -5.87 8.13 -5.86
C LYS A 13 -4.73 9.05 -5.37
N GLY A 14 -3.50 8.55 -5.27
CA GLY A 14 -2.37 9.37 -4.79
C GLY A 14 -2.18 9.39 -3.28
N LYS A 15 -3.01 8.68 -2.50
CA LYS A 15 -2.81 8.60 -1.04
C LYS A 15 -1.45 7.98 -0.71
N CYS A 16 -0.93 8.37 0.44
CA CYS A 16 0.28 7.78 0.98
C CYS A 16 0.10 6.35 1.47
N CYS A 17 1.11 5.52 1.26
CA CYS A 17 1.25 4.22 1.87
C CYS A 17 1.17 4.35 3.40
N THR A 18 0.38 3.47 4.00
CA THR A 18 0.39 3.27 5.44
C THR A 18 1.33 2.13 5.76
N PHE A 19 2.28 2.38 6.66
CA PHE A 19 3.14 1.34 7.20
C PHE A 19 3.00 1.29 8.72
N PRO A 20 2.90 0.08 9.31
CA PRO A 20 2.70 -1.20 8.62
C PRO A 20 1.27 -1.36 8.10
N PHE A 21 1.04 -2.24 7.12
CA PHE A 21 -0.29 -2.64 6.65
C PHE A 21 -0.47 -4.16 6.64
N ILE A 22 -1.69 -4.63 6.80
CA ILE A 22 -2.08 -6.04 6.84
C ILE A 22 -2.67 -6.41 5.49
N TYR A 23 -2.06 -7.42 4.85
CA TYR A 23 -2.54 -8.03 3.62
C TYR A 23 -2.48 -9.55 3.75
N LYS A 24 -3.63 -10.24 3.57
CA LYS A 24 -3.75 -11.70 3.76
C LYS A 24 -3.14 -12.16 5.10
N ASP A 25 -3.57 -11.54 6.19
CA ASP A 25 -3.08 -11.80 7.56
C ASP A 25 -1.57 -11.61 7.78
N THR A 26 -0.88 -10.97 6.83
CA THR A 26 0.56 -10.68 6.92
C THR A 26 0.78 -9.18 7.03
N LEU A 27 1.62 -8.78 8.00
CA LEU A 27 2.05 -7.39 8.18
C LEU A 27 3.19 -7.06 7.21
N TYR A 28 3.02 -6.00 6.44
CA TYR A 28 3.99 -5.43 5.52
C TYR A 28 4.33 -4.01 5.97
N ASN A 29 5.60 -3.78 6.26
CA ASN A 29 6.15 -2.47 6.64
C ASN A 29 6.83 -1.74 5.48
N ARG A 30 6.74 -2.31 4.27
CA ARG A 30 7.32 -1.80 3.03
C ARG A 30 6.46 -2.23 1.85
N CYS A 31 6.74 -1.65 0.69
CA CYS A 31 6.10 -2.09 -0.54
C CYS A 31 6.33 -3.57 -0.79
N THR A 32 5.29 -4.24 -1.27
CA THR A 32 5.30 -5.65 -1.61
C THR A 32 4.91 -5.82 -3.06
N MET A 33 5.41 -6.87 -3.71
CA MET A 33 5.00 -7.26 -5.07
C MET A 33 4.04 -8.46 -5.01
N LYS A 34 3.44 -8.71 -3.84
CA LYS A 34 2.57 -9.87 -3.64
C LYS A 34 1.29 -9.73 -4.46
N ASP A 35 0.97 -10.73 -5.27
CA ASP A 35 -0.22 -10.75 -6.15
C ASP A 35 -0.32 -9.54 -7.11
N SER A 36 0.81 -8.92 -7.48
CA SER A 36 0.83 -7.74 -8.36
C SER A 36 2.08 -7.73 -9.23
N PRO A 37 2.02 -7.21 -10.48
CA PRO A 37 3.17 -7.14 -11.37
C PRO A 37 4.21 -6.07 -10.96
N ALA A 38 3.88 -5.18 -10.01
CA ALA A 38 4.75 -4.12 -9.55
C ALA A 38 4.67 -3.95 -8.03
N LEU A 39 5.68 -3.28 -7.44
CA LEU A 39 5.68 -2.94 -6.01
C LEU A 39 4.47 -2.06 -5.69
N TRP A 40 3.72 -2.46 -4.69
CA TRP A 40 2.53 -1.76 -4.22
C TRP A 40 2.47 -1.75 -2.70
N CYS A 41 1.64 -0.85 -2.18
CA CYS A 41 1.37 -0.75 -0.75
C CYS A 41 -0.13 -0.52 -0.52
N ALA A 42 -0.60 -0.83 0.68
CA ALA A 42 -1.90 -0.35 1.12
C ALA A 42 -1.79 1.09 1.64
N THR A 43 -2.83 1.87 1.46
CA THR A 43 -2.93 3.24 2.00
C THR A 43 -3.69 3.28 3.33
N ARG A 44 -4.03 2.09 3.86
CA ARG A 44 -4.73 1.85 5.11
C ARG A 44 -4.07 0.69 5.86
N LEU A 45 -4.32 0.64 7.18
CA LEU A 45 -3.79 -0.41 8.06
C LEU A 45 -4.23 -1.80 7.61
N SER A 46 -5.49 -1.95 7.20
CA SER A 46 -6.03 -3.23 6.73
C SER A 46 -6.42 -3.11 5.27
N TYR A 47 -5.64 -3.75 4.39
CA TYR A 47 -6.03 -3.90 2.99
C TYR A 47 -7.35 -4.69 2.89
N ASP A 48 -7.55 -5.70 3.73
CA ASP A 48 -8.74 -6.56 3.67
C ASP A 48 -10.05 -5.78 3.79
N THR A 49 -10.10 -4.84 4.74
CA THR A 49 -11.29 -4.03 5.03
C THR A 49 -11.53 -2.95 3.99
N HIS A 50 -10.48 -2.26 3.56
CA HIS A 50 -10.62 -1.07 2.70
C HIS A 50 -10.40 -1.37 1.23
N LYS A 51 -9.59 -2.38 0.91
CA LYS A 51 -9.11 -2.74 -0.43
C LYS A 51 -8.52 -1.52 -1.17
N GLU A 52 -7.98 -0.58 -0.41
CA GLU A 52 -7.31 0.62 -0.89
C GLU A 52 -5.81 0.35 -1.01
N TRP A 53 -5.32 0.38 -2.24
CA TRP A 53 -3.91 0.18 -2.57
C TRP A 53 -3.46 1.10 -3.71
N GLY A 54 -2.16 1.20 -3.90
CA GLY A 54 -1.57 1.75 -5.11
C GLY A 54 -0.10 1.38 -5.24
N PHE A 55 0.49 1.70 -6.40
CA PHE A 55 1.86 1.32 -6.70
C PHE A 55 2.85 2.24 -6.00
N CYS A 56 3.95 1.67 -5.54
CA CYS A 56 5.07 2.43 -5.02
C CYS A 56 5.91 2.95 -6.17
N LYS A 57 6.34 4.22 -6.07
CA LYS A 57 7.26 4.85 -7.01
C LYS A 57 8.47 5.40 -6.26
#